data_AF-A0AAD0RSR9-F1
#
_entry.id   AF-A0AAD0RSR9-F1
#
_cell.length_a   1.000
_cell.length_b   1.000
_cell.length_c   1.000
_cell.angle_alpha   90.00
_cell.angle_beta   90.00
_cell.angle_gamma   90.00
#
_symmetry.space_group_name_H-M   'P 1'
#
loop_
_entity.id
_entity.type
_entity.pdbx_description
1 polymer ?
#
loop_
_entity_poly.entity_id
_entity_poly.type
_entity_poly.pdbx_seq_one_letter_code
_entity_poly.pdbx_strand_id
1 'polypeptide(L)'
;MIWILKNWQLFATLALATALVGAGWHYRQVLAERDTAQVQVKQAQAELATKAKQDAVSAKVDASATATAQQTQIVYRAINKEVTKYVETHPANCTLPAGWVQLHNAAAIGQLPDTSGSAHDASGAAANAE
;
A
#
# COMPACT_ATOMS: atom_id res chain seq x y z
N MET A 1 79.66 3.16 -6.76
CA MET A 1 79.21 2.39 -5.58
C MET A 1 79.20 3.19 -4.27
N ILE A 2 80.08 4.18 -4.08
CA ILE A 2 80.23 4.97 -2.82
C ILE A 2 79.06 5.94 -2.54
N TRP A 3 78.38 6.45 -3.58
CA TRP A 3 77.25 7.39 -3.45
C TRP A 3 75.99 6.77 -2.80
N ILE A 4 75.77 5.47 -3.03
CA ILE A 4 74.64 4.71 -2.48
C ILE A 4 74.80 4.49 -0.97
N LEU A 5 76.04 4.19 -0.52
CA LEU A 5 76.36 4.04 0.90
C LEU A 5 76.23 5.37 1.66
N LYS A 6 76.60 6.49 1.04
CA LYS A 6 76.52 7.83 1.64
C LYS A 6 75.09 8.36 1.78
N ASN A 7 74.18 7.97 0.88
CA ASN A 7 72.77 8.39 0.89
C ASN A 7 71.81 7.31 1.43
N TRP A 8 72.34 6.20 1.96
CA TRP A 8 71.56 5.07 2.46
C TRP A 8 70.54 5.46 3.54
N GLN A 9 70.90 6.40 4.42
CA GLN A 9 69.99 6.91 5.45
C GLN A 9 68.76 7.58 4.84
N LEU A 10 68.90 8.31 3.74
CA LEU A 10 67.77 8.96 3.06
C LEU A 10 66.81 7.91 2.47
N PHE A 11 67.34 6.86 1.85
CA PHE A 11 66.53 5.76 1.34
C PHE A 11 65.84 4.99 2.46
N ALA A 12 66.51 4.74 3.58
CA ALA A 12 65.93 4.11 4.74
C ALA A 12 64.78 4.95 5.33
N THR A 13 64.95 6.26 5.44
CA THR A 13 63.89 7.17 5.92
C THR A 13 62.70 7.23 4.96
N LEU A 14 62.96 7.23 3.64
CA LEU A 14 61.91 7.26 2.63
C LEU A 14 61.11 5.95 2.66
N ALA A 15 61.79 4.81 2.75
CA ALA A 15 61.15 3.49 2.87
C ALA A 15 60.34 3.35 4.16
N LEU A 16 60.84 3.90 5.27
CA LEU A 16 60.10 3.92 6.54
C LEU A 16 58.85 4.80 6.42
N ALA A 17 58.97 5.99 5.81
CA ALA A 17 57.85 6.90 5.62
C ALA A 17 56.76 6.28 4.75
N THR A 18 57.12 5.64 3.63
CA THR A 18 56.14 4.96 2.76
C THR A 18 55.50 3.77 3.44
N ALA A 19 56.25 3.00 4.23
CA ALA A 19 55.71 1.88 5.02
C ALA A 19 54.69 2.36 6.06
N LEU A 20 54.97 3.47 6.76
CA LEU A 20 54.04 4.05 7.74
C LEU A 20 52.76 4.58 7.09
N VAL A 21 52.87 5.23 5.93
CA VAL A 21 51.71 5.70 5.17
C VAL A 21 50.87 4.53 4.68
N GLY A 22 51.49 3.49 4.14
CA GLY A 22 50.80 2.27 3.70
C GLY A 22 50.08 1.54 4.84
N ALA A 23 50.76 1.39 5.98
CA ALA A 23 50.18 0.79 7.18
C ALA A 23 49.01 1.62 7.73
N GLY A 24 49.15 2.95 7.77
CA GLY A 24 48.09 3.87 8.18
C GLY A 24 46.86 3.78 7.27
N TRP A 25 47.06 3.70 5.96
CA TRP A 25 45.97 3.53 4.99
C TRP A 25 45.25 2.21 5.19
N HIS A 26 46.00 1.11 5.34
CA HIS A 26 45.41 -0.21 5.55
C HIS A 26 44.62 -0.28 6.86
N TYR A 27 45.15 0.30 7.93
CA TYR A 27 44.45 0.35 9.22
C TYR A 27 43.13 1.14 9.13
N ARG A 28 43.13 2.29 8.43
CA ARG A 28 41.90 3.07 8.22
C ARG A 28 40.87 2.34 7.37
N GLN A 29 41.30 1.60 6.35
CA GLN A 29 40.40 0.78 5.52
C GLN A 29 39.69 -0.28 6.37
N VAL A 30 40.45 -1.03 7.17
CA VAL A 30 39.88 -2.08 8.06
C VAL A 30 38.93 -1.48 9.08
N LEU A 31 39.24 -0.31 9.64
CA LEU A 31 38.34 0.36 10.58
C LEU A 31 37.03 0.81 9.89
N ALA A 32 37.13 1.39 8.69
CA ALA A 32 35.97 1.82 7.91
C ALA A 32 35.07 0.63 7.50
N GLU A 33 35.65 -0.51 7.14
CA GLU A 33 34.89 -1.74 6.86
C GLU A 33 34.11 -2.23 8.08
N ARG A 34 34.70 -2.17 9.28
CA ARG A 34 33.99 -2.54 10.52
C ARG A 34 32.85 -1.58 10.84
N ASP A 35 33.08 -0.28 10.68
CA ASP A 35 32.06 0.74 10.94
C ASP A 35 30.88 0.59 9.97
N THR A 36 31.16 0.41 8.68
CA THR A 36 30.12 0.18 7.67
C THR A 36 29.36 -1.11 7.91
N ALA A 37 30.03 -2.21 8.26
CA ALA A 37 29.38 -3.47 8.61
C ALA A 37 28.46 -3.32 9.84
N GLN A 38 28.90 -2.62 10.88
CA GLN A 38 28.05 -2.36 12.05
C GLN A 38 26.84 -1.49 11.73
N VAL A 39 27.01 -0.47 10.88
CA VAL A 39 25.90 0.38 10.44
C VAL A 39 24.88 -0.43 9.65
N GLN A 40 25.31 -1.30 8.73
CA GLN A 40 24.41 -2.16 7.98
C GLN A 40 23.62 -3.12 8.88
N VAL A 41 24.27 -3.74 9.87
CA VAL A 41 23.58 -4.60 10.84
C VAL A 41 22.53 -3.81 11.64
N LYS A 42 22.87 -2.61 12.11
CA LYS A 42 21.91 -1.74 12.83
C LYS A 42 20.75 -1.30 11.94
N GLN A 43 21.01 -0.98 10.68
CA GLN A 43 19.97 -0.63 9.70
C GLN A 43 19.04 -1.81 9.42
N ALA A 44 19.59 -3.01 9.21
CA ALA A 44 18.79 -4.22 9.01
C ALA A 44 17.90 -4.52 10.23
N GLN A 45 18.43 -4.37 11.45
CA GLN A 45 17.63 -4.52 12.68
C GLN A 45 16.52 -3.46 12.80
N ALA A 46 16.82 -2.21 12.44
CA ALA A 46 15.83 -1.13 12.45
C ALA A 46 14.73 -1.35 11.41
N GLU A 47 15.08 -1.87 10.22
CA GLU A 47 14.11 -2.23 9.18
C GLU A 47 13.20 -3.37 9.65
N LEU A 48 13.77 -4.43 10.23
CA LEU A 48 13.00 -5.55 10.78
C LEU A 48 12.06 -5.09 11.90
N ALA A 49 12.52 -4.23 12.80
CA ALA A 49 11.67 -3.66 13.86
C ALA A 49 10.54 -2.79 13.29
N THR A 50 10.79 -2.09 12.18
CA THR A 50 9.77 -1.29 11.50
C THR A 50 8.75 -2.17 10.79
N LYS A 51 9.20 -3.22 10.08
CA LYS A 51 8.31 -4.20 9.45
C LYS A 51 7.43 -4.92 10.47
N ALA A 52 8.00 -5.35 11.60
CA ALA A 52 7.22 -5.98 12.67
C ALA A 52 6.12 -5.05 13.23
N LYS A 53 6.40 -3.74 13.35
CA LYS A 53 5.38 -2.75 13.73
C LYS A 53 4.31 -2.58 12.65
N GLN A 54 4.71 -2.53 11.38
CA GLN A 54 3.78 -2.43 10.26
C GLN A 54 2.86 -3.65 10.18
N ASP A 55 3.40 -4.86 10.32
CA ASP A 55 2.63 -6.11 10.31
C ASP A 55 1.61 -6.15 11.45
N ALA A 56 2.01 -5.72 12.66
CA ALA A 56 1.10 -5.64 13.80
C ALA A 56 -0.04 -4.63 13.59
N VAL A 57 0.25 -3.49 12.95
CA VAL A 57 -0.78 -2.50 12.60
C VAL A 57 -1.70 -3.03 11.51
N SER A 58 -1.16 -3.65 10.45
CA SER A 58 -1.95 -4.23 9.36
C SER A 58 -2.92 -5.29 9.89
N ALA A 59 -2.43 -6.22 10.72
CA ALA A 59 -3.27 -7.25 11.33
C ALA A 59 -4.43 -6.67 12.16
N LYS A 60 -4.18 -5.55 12.87
CA LYS A 60 -5.24 -4.86 13.64
C LYS A 60 -6.27 -4.21 12.73
N VAL A 61 -5.83 -3.57 11.63
CA VAL A 61 -6.73 -2.93 10.66
C VAL A 61 -7.58 -3.98 9.96
N ASP A 62 -6.99 -5.09 9.53
CA ASP A 62 -7.70 -6.19 8.87
C ASP A 62 -8.75 -6.83 9.80
N ALA A 63 -8.39 -7.05 11.07
CA ALA A 63 -9.33 -7.53 12.07
C ALA A 63 -10.50 -6.56 12.29
N SER A 64 -10.22 -5.26 12.37
CA SER A 64 -11.25 -4.22 12.52
C SER A 64 -12.15 -4.10 11.28
N ALA A 65 -11.57 -4.19 10.08
CA ALA A 65 -12.32 -4.13 8.83
C ALA A 65 -13.25 -5.34 8.70
N THR A 66 -12.76 -6.53 9.05
CA THR A 66 -13.56 -7.76 9.06
C THR A 66 -14.71 -7.65 10.06
N ALA A 67 -14.45 -7.19 11.29
CA ALA A 67 -15.50 -6.99 12.30
C ALA A 67 -16.57 -5.97 11.85
N THR A 68 -16.14 -4.88 11.21
CA THR A 68 -17.05 -3.85 10.68
C THR A 68 -17.89 -4.38 9.52
N ALA A 69 -17.31 -5.19 8.63
CA ALA A 69 -18.01 -5.84 7.54
C ALA A 69 -19.09 -6.80 8.06
N GLN A 70 -18.76 -7.63 9.06
CA GLN A 70 -19.72 -8.53 9.71
C GLN A 70 -20.87 -7.75 10.35
N GLN A 71 -20.57 -6.68 11.10
CA GLN A 71 -21.59 -5.85 11.73
C GLN A 71 -22.49 -5.18 10.69
N THR A 72 -21.91 -4.62 9.63
CA THR A 72 -22.66 -4.01 8.53
C THR A 72 -23.61 -5.02 7.88
N GLN A 73 -23.16 -6.26 7.65
CA GLN A 73 -23.99 -7.31 7.07
C GLN A 73 -25.17 -7.67 7.98
N ILE A 74 -24.95 -7.78 9.29
CA ILE A 74 -26.01 -8.06 10.28
C ILE A 74 -27.04 -6.93 10.28
N VAL A 75 -26.59 -5.68 10.34
CA VAL A 75 -27.46 -4.49 10.34
C VAL A 75 -28.25 -4.42 9.04
N TYR A 76 -27.61 -4.60 7.89
CA TYR A 76 -28.29 -4.56 6.59
C TYR A 76 -29.35 -5.66 6.45
N ARG A 77 -29.07 -6.87 6.92
CA ARG A 77 -30.05 -7.97 6.94
C ARG A 77 -31.25 -7.63 7.85
N ALA A 78 -31.00 -7.03 9.00
CA ALA A 78 -32.07 -6.62 9.92
C ALA A 78 -32.93 -5.50 9.31
N ILE A 79 -32.29 -4.47 8.75
CA ILE A 79 -32.97 -3.35 8.07
C ILE A 79 -33.83 -3.88 6.93
N ASN A 80 -33.28 -4.69 6.02
CA ASN A 80 -34.06 -5.25 4.91
C ASN A 80 -35.29 -6.04 5.42
N LYS A 81 -35.12 -6.88 6.45
CA LYS A 81 -36.24 -7.66 7.00
C LYS A 81 -37.34 -6.77 7.57
N GLU A 82 -36.99 -5.78 8.39
CA GLU A 82 -37.97 -4.89 9.02
C GLU A 82 -38.61 -3.94 8.01
N VAL A 83 -37.84 -3.43 7.04
CA VAL A 83 -38.37 -2.59 5.96
C VAL A 83 -39.32 -3.39 5.07
N THR A 84 -38.96 -4.61 4.66
CA THR A 84 -39.86 -5.47 3.87
C THR A 84 -41.16 -5.73 4.63
N LYS A 85 -41.08 -6.11 5.92
CA LYS A 85 -42.27 -6.30 6.77
C LYS A 85 -43.13 -5.04 6.88
N TYR A 86 -42.51 -3.88 7.03
CA TYR A 86 -43.23 -2.60 7.08
C TYR A 86 -43.97 -2.34 5.77
N VAL A 87 -43.32 -2.51 4.63
CA VAL A 87 -43.92 -2.33 3.29
C VAL A 87 -45.06 -3.31 3.04
N GLU A 88 -44.93 -4.57 3.45
CA GLU A 88 -45.99 -5.58 3.33
C GLU A 88 -47.21 -5.25 4.20
N THR A 89 -47.00 -4.68 5.38
CA THR A 89 -48.08 -4.32 6.32
C THR A 89 -48.71 -2.94 6.05
N HIS A 90 -48.00 -2.07 5.33
CA HIS A 90 -48.44 -0.73 4.95
C HIS A 90 -48.29 -0.55 3.43
N PRO A 91 -49.11 -1.23 2.62
CA PRO A 91 -49.01 -1.14 1.17
C PRO A 91 -49.23 0.32 0.74
N ALA A 92 -48.19 0.91 0.15
CA ALA A 92 -48.30 2.23 -0.45
C ALA A 92 -49.09 2.13 -1.75
N ASN A 93 -50.05 3.04 -1.97
CA ASN A 93 -50.78 3.15 -3.25
C ASN A 93 -49.94 3.73 -4.40
N CYS A 94 -48.62 3.82 -4.22
CA CYS A 94 -47.70 4.36 -5.23
C CYS A 94 -47.29 3.25 -6.20
N THR A 95 -47.87 3.26 -7.40
CA THR A 95 -47.43 2.42 -8.51
C THR A 95 -46.27 3.09 -9.23
N LEU A 96 -45.11 2.43 -9.28
CA LEU A 96 -43.96 2.88 -10.06
C LEU A 96 -44.18 2.54 -11.55
N PRO A 97 -43.75 3.39 -12.49
CA PRO A 97 -43.81 3.09 -13.92
C PRO A 97 -43.07 1.79 -14.27
N ALA A 98 -43.67 0.94 -15.10
CA ALA A 98 -43.13 -0.38 -15.43
C ALA A 98 -41.72 -0.31 -16.07
N GLY A 99 -41.49 0.68 -16.95
CA GLY A 99 -40.17 0.89 -17.56
C GLY A 99 -39.08 1.25 -16.55
N TRP A 100 -39.42 2.01 -15.49
CA TRP A 100 -38.49 2.33 -14.42
C TRP A 100 -38.15 1.09 -13.58
N VAL A 101 -39.15 0.29 -13.23
CA VAL A 101 -38.97 -0.96 -12.45
C VAL A 101 -38.11 -1.97 -13.22
N GLN A 102 -38.32 -2.10 -14.53
CA GLN A 102 -37.52 -2.97 -15.38
C GLN A 102 -36.05 -2.55 -15.39
N LEU A 103 -35.76 -1.26 -15.57
CA LEU A 103 -34.39 -0.74 -15.58
C LEU A 103 -33.72 -0.91 -14.20
N HIS A 104 -34.44 -0.58 -13.13
CA HIS A 104 -33.96 -0.74 -11.75
C HIS A 104 -33.59 -2.20 -11.44
N ASN A 105 -34.46 -3.14 -11.79
CA ASN A 105 -34.23 -4.56 -11.51
C ASN A 105 -33.08 -5.13 -12.36
N ALA A 106 -32.97 -4.74 -13.64
CA ALA A 106 -31.85 -5.15 -14.50
C ALA A 106 -30.51 -4.62 -13.94
N ALA A 107 -30.46 -3.35 -13.53
CA ALA A 107 -29.28 -2.77 -12.89
C ALA A 107 -28.93 -3.47 -11.57
N ALA A 108 -29.92 -3.85 -10.76
CA ALA A 108 -29.71 -4.55 -9.49
C ALA A 108 -29.03 -5.93 -9.66
N ILE A 109 -29.19 -6.59 -10.82
CA ILE A 109 -28.52 -7.86 -11.16
C ILE A 109 -27.34 -7.68 -12.14
N GLY A 110 -26.96 -6.43 -12.45
CA GLY A 110 -25.83 -6.11 -13.33
C GLY A 110 -26.06 -6.41 -14.82
N GLN A 111 -27.32 -6.44 -15.28
CA GLN A 111 -27.68 -6.69 -16.68
C GLN A 111 -28.18 -5.41 -17.36
N LEU A 112 -27.92 -5.28 -18.66
CA LEU A 112 -28.60 -4.29 -19.49
C LEU A 112 -29.99 -4.83 -19.85
N PRO A 113 -31.08 -4.05 -19.66
CA PRO A 113 -32.40 -4.48 -20.09
C PRO A 113 -32.45 -4.60 -21.62
N ASP A 114 -33.18 -5.60 -22.10
CA ASP A 114 -33.44 -5.79 -23.53
C ASP A 114 -34.08 -4.52 -24.11
N THR A 115 -33.42 -3.90 -25.08
CA THR A 115 -33.83 -2.64 -25.71
C THR A 115 -35.03 -2.80 -26.66
N SER A 116 -35.66 -3.97 -26.69
CA SER A 116 -36.76 -4.34 -27.58
C SER A 116 -38.14 -3.90 -27.09
N GLY A 117 -38.24 -3.39 -25.85
CA GLY A 117 -39.43 -2.74 -25.30
C GLY A 117 -39.20 -1.24 -25.11
N SER A 118 -40.11 -0.42 -25.65
CA SER A 118 -39.99 1.04 -25.79
C SER A 118 -39.41 1.77 -24.58
N ALA A 119 -38.24 2.38 -24.75
CA ALA A 119 -37.59 3.29 -23.80
C ALA A 119 -38.37 4.61 -23.55
N HIS A 120 -39.60 4.75 -24.07
CA HIS A 120 -40.30 6.02 -24.22
C HIS A 120 -41.15 6.49 -23.02
N ASP A 121 -41.18 5.77 -21.89
CA ASP A 121 -41.87 6.26 -20.68
C ASP A 121 -40.90 6.84 -19.63
N ALA A 122 -39.58 6.82 -19.89
CA ALA A 122 -38.61 7.58 -19.11
C ALA A 122 -38.49 8.99 -19.70
N SER A 123 -39.37 9.91 -19.29
CA SER A 123 -39.23 11.35 -19.54
C SER A 123 -38.05 11.93 -18.73
N GLY A 124 -36.83 11.47 -19.01
CA GLY A 124 -35.63 12.25 -18.82
C GLY A 124 -35.52 13.19 -19.99
N ALA A 125 -36.01 14.42 -19.82
CA ALA A 125 -35.89 15.48 -20.80
C ALA A 125 -34.41 15.65 -21.19
N ALA A 126 -34.05 15.11 -22.35
CA ALA A 126 -32.90 15.57 -23.09
C ALA A 126 -33.22 16.98 -23.59
N ALA A 127 -32.76 18.00 -22.86
CA ALA A 127 -32.68 19.34 -23.38
C ALA A 127 -31.42 19.44 -24.26
N ASN A 128 -31.65 19.20 -25.55
CA ASN A 128 -31.09 19.88 -26.72
C ASN A 128 -29.60 20.28 -26.70
N ALA A 129 -28.84 19.62 -27.56
CA ALA A 129 -27.70 20.23 -28.24
C ALA A 129 -28.22 21.10 -29.40
N GLU A 130 -27.89 22.39 -29.36
CA GLU A 130 -27.58 23.21 -30.54
C GLU A 130 -26.10 23.60 -30.44
#